data_AF-A0A3C1KH35-F1
#
_entry.id   AF-A0A3C1KH35-F1
#
_cell.length_a   1.000
_cell.length_b   1.000
_cell.length_c   1.000
_cell.angle_alpha   90.00
_cell.angle_beta   90.00
_cell.angle_gamma   90.00
#
_symmetry.space_group_name_H-M   'P 1'
#
loop_
_entity.id
_entity.type
_entity.pdbx_description
1 polymer ?
#
loop_
_entity_poly.entity_id
_entity_poly.type
_entity_poly.pdbx_seq_one_letter_code
_entity_poly.pdbx_strand_id
1 'polypeptide(L)'
;MTDNPLVATRVETATAFSGAGLLDSGSQLVSAIESGNWVEGGMAAFSTAVDTVATVSDPLGSLIAAGLGWLIDHFEPLKGWFNDLTGDAGEVQAFAATWTNIQSQLQQSGDELTRVLGDLDELAGEAMDAYRRFQTDAAQHLHGAATWAGAMATGLQVAATIVQVVHDIVRDVLSQLVGSAISWAAEAVVTVGLATPWIVEQVATRVASWTAKIGSKLTALLRSIKTLATLLEKLRSLLSHADELFASVLKGGRSAVSRVLGHEGDAVSLTSVRRFADDDEAVAYGRQAWAGLSDELTPAQREAVFDYTREAPGPSGITYAEINGALRKGPPYPAELEGHIRAIDETLARRPVTETIEVTRGTGVSHWPFTPKAAAGNTLTEDSFLSTSLGGPAQSFADKDAILHLTVPPGTPAGWVEEMSQFGGSERELLLGRGLEWRATSSELVNGQWHVYAEVVK
;
A
#
# COMPACT_ATOMS: atom_id res chain seq x y z
N MET A 1 13.32 -7.29 -14.74
CA MET A 1 13.01 -7.33 -13.29
C MET A 1 14.34 -7.51 -12.58
N THR A 2 14.83 -6.48 -11.92
CA THR A 2 16.04 -6.56 -11.07
C THR A 2 15.54 -6.44 -9.65
N ASP A 3 15.52 -7.57 -8.94
CA ASP A 3 15.00 -7.70 -7.59
C ASP A 3 15.70 -6.73 -6.63
N ASN A 4 14.92 -5.98 -5.85
CA ASN A 4 15.45 -5.22 -4.72
C ASN A 4 16.10 -6.23 -3.76
N PRO A 5 17.42 -6.16 -3.50
CA PRO A 5 18.13 -7.18 -2.73
C PRO A 5 17.69 -7.24 -1.25
N LEU A 6 16.99 -6.21 -0.77
CA LEU A 6 16.45 -6.17 0.58
C LEU A 6 15.10 -6.87 0.69
N VAL A 7 14.34 -6.97 -0.41
CA VAL A 7 13.03 -7.62 -0.43
C VAL A 7 13.23 -9.12 -0.58
N ALA A 8 12.90 -9.86 0.47
CA ALA A 8 12.98 -11.31 0.41
C ALA A 8 11.85 -11.89 -0.44
N THR A 9 12.17 -12.92 -1.21
CA THR A 9 11.18 -13.65 -1.99
C THR A 9 10.37 -14.60 -1.10
N ARG A 10 9.16 -14.92 -1.55
CA ARG A 10 8.25 -15.86 -0.90
C ARG A 10 8.98 -17.17 -0.56
N VAL A 11 8.82 -17.63 0.68
CA VAL A 11 9.32 -18.94 1.11
C VAL A 11 8.27 -20.00 0.80
N GLU A 12 8.67 -21.03 0.05
CA GLU A 12 7.84 -22.23 -0.20
C GLU A 12 7.64 -22.99 1.12
N THR A 13 6.48 -22.81 1.75
CA THR A 13 6.13 -23.48 3.03
C THR A 13 5.23 -24.70 2.84
N ALA A 14 4.74 -24.97 1.62
CA ALA A 14 3.88 -26.12 1.30
C ALA A 14 4.27 -26.77 -0.04
N THR A 15 4.43 -28.10 -0.05
CA THR A 15 4.61 -28.88 -1.29
C THR A 15 3.31 -28.91 -2.09
N ALA A 16 3.36 -28.43 -3.34
CA ALA A 16 2.24 -28.25 -4.28
C ALA A 16 1.36 -29.49 -4.57
N PHE A 17 1.71 -30.68 -4.09
CA PHE A 17 1.02 -31.94 -4.39
C PHE A 17 0.31 -32.61 -3.21
N SER A 18 0.31 -32.01 -2.01
CA SER A 18 -0.24 -32.70 -0.82
C SER A 18 -1.75 -32.54 -0.59
N GLY A 19 -2.47 -31.74 -1.39
CA GLY A 19 -3.91 -31.45 -1.20
C GLY A 19 -4.83 -31.86 -2.35
N ALA A 20 -4.29 -32.12 -3.55
CA ALA A 20 -5.10 -32.39 -4.74
C ALA A 20 -5.96 -33.67 -4.62
N GLY A 21 -5.49 -34.70 -3.90
CA GLY A 21 -6.25 -35.94 -3.70
C GLY A 21 -7.44 -35.83 -2.73
N LEU A 22 -7.41 -34.88 -1.78
CA LEU A 22 -8.50 -34.66 -0.81
C LEU A 22 -9.64 -33.82 -1.42
N LEU A 23 -9.29 -32.84 -2.27
CA LEU A 23 -10.28 -32.06 -3.03
C LEU A 23 -11.06 -32.93 -4.01
N ASP A 24 -10.39 -33.90 -4.65
CA ASP A 24 -11.01 -34.86 -5.57
C ASP A 24 -11.89 -35.91 -4.85
N SER A 25 -11.56 -36.25 -3.59
CA SER A 25 -12.36 -37.16 -2.76
C SER A 25 -13.60 -36.47 -2.16
N GLY A 26 -13.48 -35.19 -1.79
CA GLY A 26 -14.59 -34.38 -1.27
C GLY A 26 -15.61 -34.03 -2.35
N SER A 27 -15.16 -33.71 -3.57
CA SER A 27 -16.04 -33.50 -4.71
C SER A 27 -16.77 -34.79 -5.11
N GLN A 28 -16.11 -35.96 -5.04
CA GLN A 28 -16.75 -37.27 -5.27
C GLN A 28 -17.82 -37.60 -4.23
N LEU A 29 -17.59 -37.27 -2.95
CA LEU A 29 -18.59 -37.47 -1.88
C LEU A 29 -19.78 -36.52 -2.04
N VAL A 30 -19.55 -35.24 -2.36
CA VAL A 30 -20.59 -34.25 -2.63
C VAL A 30 -21.39 -34.63 -3.89
N SER A 31 -20.73 -35.02 -4.98
CA SER A 31 -21.38 -35.51 -6.20
C SER A 31 -22.16 -36.81 -5.97
N ALA A 32 -21.72 -37.72 -5.10
CA ALA A 32 -22.47 -38.93 -4.75
C ALA A 32 -23.76 -38.62 -3.96
N ILE A 33 -23.75 -37.56 -3.14
CA ILE A 33 -24.92 -37.07 -2.39
C ILE A 33 -25.87 -36.30 -3.32
N GLU A 34 -25.34 -35.42 -4.18
CA GLU A 34 -26.13 -34.59 -5.12
C GLU A 34 -26.74 -35.39 -6.28
N SER A 35 -26.07 -36.45 -6.73
CA SER A 35 -26.56 -37.30 -7.85
C SER A 35 -27.65 -38.30 -7.45
N GLY A 36 -27.94 -38.47 -6.16
CA GLY A 36 -28.93 -39.45 -5.69
C GLY A 36 -28.55 -40.92 -5.94
N ASN A 37 -27.36 -41.21 -6.48
CA ASN A 37 -26.90 -42.56 -6.83
C ASN A 37 -26.64 -43.48 -5.63
N TRP A 38 -26.64 -42.95 -4.41
CA TRP A 38 -26.58 -43.75 -3.19
C TRP A 38 -27.90 -44.51 -2.90
N VAL A 39 -29.02 -44.07 -3.49
CA VAL A 39 -30.34 -44.68 -3.33
C VAL A 39 -30.48 -45.98 -4.14
N GLU A 40 -29.85 -46.08 -5.30
CA GLU A 40 -29.92 -47.30 -6.15
C GLU A 40 -29.21 -48.50 -5.53
N GLY A 41 -28.12 -48.28 -4.77
CA GLY A 41 -27.42 -49.36 -4.04
C GLY A 41 -28.14 -49.82 -2.76
N GLY A 42 -28.96 -48.96 -2.15
CA GLY A 42 -29.69 -49.24 -0.90
C GLY A 42 -31.03 -49.95 -1.09
N MET A 43 -31.64 -49.88 -2.27
CA MET A 43 -32.96 -50.47 -2.53
C MET A 43 -33.00 -52.00 -2.44
N ALA A 44 -31.87 -52.69 -2.67
CA ALA A 44 -31.81 -54.15 -2.53
C ALA A 44 -31.92 -54.61 -1.06
N ALA A 45 -31.36 -53.84 -0.12
CA ALA A 45 -31.43 -54.12 1.32
C ALA A 45 -32.76 -53.66 1.95
N PHE A 46 -33.40 -52.64 1.39
CA PHE A 46 -34.67 -52.11 1.92
C PHE A 46 -35.88 -53.01 1.62
N SER A 47 -35.85 -53.75 0.50
CA SER A 47 -36.95 -54.63 0.09
C SER A 47 -37.23 -55.81 1.05
N THR A 48 -36.32 -56.14 1.95
CA THR A 48 -36.46 -57.27 2.90
C THR A 48 -36.89 -56.85 4.31
N ALA A 49 -37.07 -55.55 4.59
CA ALA A 49 -37.44 -55.06 5.93
C ALA A 49 -38.82 -54.34 6.00
N VAL A 50 -39.48 -54.09 4.85
CA VAL A 50 -40.71 -53.26 4.77
C VAL A 50 -41.97 -54.10 4.53
N ASP A 51 -42.13 -55.20 5.27
CA ASP A 51 -43.42 -55.92 5.31
C ASP A 51 -44.28 -55.57 6.54
N THR A 52 -43.95 -54.50 7.29
CA THR A 52 -44.85 -54.01 8.34
C THR A 52 -44.91 -52.50 8.41
N VAL A 53 -46.14 -51.99 8.20
CA VAL A 53 -46.66 -50.64 8.46
C VAL A 53 -46.40 -49.59 7.38
N ALA A 54 -47.44 -49.34 6.60
CA ALA A 54 -47.63 -48.10 5.86
C ALA A 54 -47.86 -46.92 6.82
N THR A 55 -47.32 -45.76 6.47
CA THR A 55 -47.60 -44.40 7.00
C THR A 55 -46.64 -43.87 8.09
N VAL A 56 -45.40 -43.57 7.69
CA VAL A 56 -44.83 -42.23 7.89
C VAL A 56 -44.13 -41.91 6.57
N SER A 57 -44.61 -40.90 5.86
CA SER A 57 -44.07 -40.53 4.55
C SER A 57 -42.72 -39.84 4.76
N ASP A 58 -41.65 -40.58 4.50
CA ASP A 58 -40.25 -40.15 4.48
C ASP A 58 -39.60 -39.71 5.82
N PRO A 59 -39.59 -40.58 6.86
CA PRO A 59 -38.86 -40.32 8.10
C PRO A 59 -37.35 -40.21 7.86
N LEU A 60 -36.81 -40.96 6.88
CA LEU A 60 -35.40 -40.93 6.52
C LEU A 60 -35.02 -39.64 5.79
N GLY A 61 -35.78 -39.20 4.78
CA GLY A 61 -35.51 -37.94 4.08
C GLY A 61 -35.74 -36.72 4.97
N SER A 62 -36.68 -36.78 5.92
CA SER A 62 -36.83 -35.72 6.95
C SER A 62 -35.65 -35.70 7.93
N LEU A 63 -35.13 -36.87 8.35
CA LEU A 63 -33.92 -36.98 9.17
C LEU A 63 -32.66 -36.55 8.41
N ILE A 64 -32.55 -36.87 7.13
CA ILE A 64 -31.44 -36.46 6.25
C ILE A 64 -31.50 -34.96 6.00
N ALA A 65 -32.66 -34.38 5.72
CA ALA A 65 -32.82 -32.94 5.52
C ALA A 65 -32.55 -32.14 6.82
N ALA A 66 -33.07 -32.60 7.96
CA ALA A 66 -32.77 -32.01 9.26
C ALA A 66 -31.29 -32.18 9.65
N GLY A 67 -30.71 -33.35 9.34
CA GLY A 67 -29.31 -33.66 9.55
C GLY A 67 -28.38 -32.80 8.68
N LEU A 68 -28.70 -32.60 7.40
CA LEU A 68 -27.96 -31.75 6.46
C LEU A 68 -28.05 -30.27 6.85
N GLY A 69 -29.21 -29.78 7.28
CA GLY A 69 -29.36 -28.43 7.83
C GLY A 69 -28.50 -28.21 9.07
N TRP A 70 -28.54 -29.15 10.02
CA TRP A 70 -27.68 -29.13 11.20
C TRP A 70 -26.18 -29.19 10.84
N LEU A 71 -25.81 -30.03 9.87
CA LEU A 71 -24.42 -30.18 9.41
C LEU A 71 -23.93 -28.89 8.75
N ILE A 72 -24.74 -28.23 7.93
CA ILE A 72 -24.40 -26.94 7.33
C ILE A 72 -24.24 -25.88 8.43
N ASP A 73 -25.19 -25.77 9.36
CA ASP A 73 -25.13 -24.77 10.45
C ASP A 73 -23.90 -24.94 11.36
N HIS A 74 -23.43 -26.18 11.56
CA HIS A 74 -22.25 -26.46 12.39
C HIS A 74 -20.92 -26.43 11.61
N PHE A 75 -20.94 -26.58 10.29
CA PHE A 75 -19.76 -26.48 9.43
C PHE A 75 -19.57 -25.08 8.82
N GLU A 76 -20.59 -24.24 8.79
CA GLU A 76 -20.51 -22.87 8.27
C GLU A 76 -19.47 -22.02 9.01
N PRO A 77 -19.34 -22.08 10.36
CA PRO A 77 -18.25 -21.40 11.07
C PRO A 77 -16.86 -21.85 10.60
N LEU A 78 -16.70 -23.14 10.26
CA LEU A 78 -15.44 -23.69 9.75
C LEU A 78 -15.13 -23.22 8.33
N LYS A 79 -16.16 -23.04 7.48
CA LYS A 79 -16.02 -22.48 6.12
C LYS A 79 -15.70 -20.98 6.14
N GLY A 80 -16.34 -20.22 7.03
CA GLY A 80 -16.01 -18.80 7.24
C GLY A 80 -14.55 -18.63 7.67
N TRP A 81 -14.11 -19.41 8.66
CA TRP A 81 -12.71 -19.42 9.10
C TRP A 81 -11.74 -19.92 8.04
N PHE A 82 -12.13 -20.88 7.20
CA PHE A 82 -11.30 -21.31 6.06
C PHE A 82 -11.01 -20.14 5.12
N ASN A 83 -12.02 -19.35 4.76
CA ASN A 83 -11.83 -18.18 3.91
C ASN A 83 -11.03 -17.06 4.60
N ASP A 84 -11.21 -16.90 5.91
CA ASP A 84 -10.58 -15.81 6.68
C ASP A 84 -9.13 -16.12 7.12
N LEU A 85 -8.74 -17.40 7.22
CA LEU A 85 -7.46 -17.85 7.83
C LEU A 85 -6.49 -18.57 6.87
N THR A 86 -6.83 -18.72 5.59
CA THR A 86 -5.91 -19.23 4.55
C THR A 86 -4.83 -18.21 4.14
N GLY A 87 -4.43 -17.31 5.05
CA GLY A 87 -3.31 -16.40 4.82
C GLY A 87 -2.00 -17.14 4.56
N ASP A 88 -1.12 -16.55 3.76
CA ASP A 88 0.10 -17.19 3.31
C ASP A 88 1.25 -17.01 4.32
N ALA A 89 1.55 -18.05 5.10
CA ALA A 89 2.66 -18.01 6.05
C ALA A 89 4.01 -17.74 5.38
N GLY A 90 4.19 -18.17 4.12
CA GLY A 90 5.41 -17.95 3.34
C GLY A 90 5.58 -16.48 2.93
N GLU A 91 4.49 -15.77 2.65
CA GLU A 91 4.53 -14.32 2.41
C GLU A 91 4.80 -13.52 3.68
N VAL A 92 4.17 -13.86 4.81
CA VAL A 92 4.46 -13.19 6.09
C VAL A 92 5.92 -13.41 6.52
N GLN A 93 6.47 -14.60 6.25
CA GLN A 93 7.87 -14.91 6.49
C GLN A 93 8.81 -14.11 5.58
N ALA A 94 8.44 -13.89 4.31
CA ALA A 94 9.19 -13.04 3.38
C ALA A 94 9.18 -11.56 3.83
N PHE A 95 8.07 -11.05 4.36
CA PHE A 95 8.04 -9.72 4.97
C PHE A 95 8.97 -9.63 6.19
N ALA A 96 8.97 -10.66 7.05
CA ALA A 96 9.85 -10.69 8.20
C ALA A 96 11.35 -10.70 7.82
N ALA A 97 11.70 -11.46 6.77
CA ALA A 97 13.05 -11.47 6.20
C ALA A 97 13.43 -10.12 5.58
N THR A 98 12.48 -9.45 4.92
CA THR A 98 12.68 -8.09 4.40
C THR A 98 13.04 -7.10 5.52
N TRP A 99 12.32 -7.15 6.65
CA TRP A 99 12.65 -6.31 7.82
C TRP A 99 14.01 -6.66 8.45
N THR A 100 14.43 -7.92 8.38
CA THR A 100 15.76 -8.36 8.82
C THR A 100 16.86 -7.77 7.93
N ASN A 101 16.64 -7.74 6.61
CA ASN A 101 17.56 -7.12 5.67
C ASN A 101 17.66 -5.60 5.89
N ILE A 102 16.52 -4.94 6.14
CA ILE A 102 16.46 -3.51 6.49
C ILE A 102 17.22 -3.23 7.79
N GLN A 103 17.03 -4.04 8.83
CA GLN A 103 17.82 -3.94 10.06
C GLN A 103 19.32 -3.97 9.73
N SER A 104 19.78 -5.00 9.02
CA SER A 104 21.21 -5.17 8.71
C SER A 104 21.77 -3.98 7.95
N GLN A 105 21.04 -3.49 6.95
CA GLN A 105 21.47 -2.35 6.15
C GLN A 105 21.58 -1.07 7.00
N LEU A 106 20.61 -0.82 7.88
CA LEU A 106 20.63 0.34 8.78
C LEU A 106 21.79 0.27 9.79
N GLN A 107 22.11 -0.91 10.32
CA GLN A 107 23.27 -1.10 11.19
C GLN A 107 24.56 -0.76 10.45
N GLN A 108 24.74 -1.34 9.25
CA GLN A 108 25.93 -1.12 8.44
C GLN A 108 26.10 0.35 8.05
N SER A 109 25.02 1.05 7.70
CA SER A 109 25.06 2.48 7.40
C SER A 109 25.47 3.32 8.62
N GLY A 110 24.97 2.99 9.82
CA GLY A 110 25.38 3.68 11.06
C GLY A 110 26.84 3.42 11.42
N ASP A 111 27.31 2.19 11.25
CA ASP A 111 28.70 1.79 11.48
C ASP A 111 29.65 2.50 10.51
N GLU A 112 29.28 2.54 9.22
CA GLU A 112 30.06 3.21 8.18
C GLU A 112 30.14 4.72 8.42
N LEU A 113 29.03 5.35 8.83
CA LEU A 113 29.04 6.77 9.18
C LEU A 113 29.97 7.04 10.37
N THR A 114 29.94 6.18 11.39
CA THR A 114 30.86 6.27 12.55
C THR A 114 32.31 6.08 12.11
N ARG A 115 32.59 5.15 11.19
CA ARG A 115 33.93 4.90 10.64
C ARG A 115 34.47 6.13 9.90
N VAL A 116 33.68 6.72 9.00
CA VAL A 116 34.06 7.91 8.22
C VAL A 116 34.35 9.11 9.12
N LEU A 117 33.69 9.22 10.28
CA LEU A 117 33.98 10.28 11.23
C LEU A 117 35.37 10.17 11.85
N GLY A 118 35.90 8.95 12.01
CA GLY A 118 37.29 8.74 12.47
C GLY A 118 38.32 9.27 11.47
N ASP A 119 38.01 9.29 10.17
CA ASP A 119 38.89 9.86 9.13
C ASP A 119 39.05 11.39 9.29
N LEU A 120 38.23 12.02 10.13
CA LEU A 120 38.23 13.47 10.39
C LEU A 120 38.85 13.85 11.75
N ASP A 121 39.43 12.91 12.48
CA ASP A 121 39.94 13.14 13.86
C ASP A 121 41.04 14.21 13.93
N GLU A 122 41.87 14.33 12.89
CA GLU A 122 42.94 15.34 12.83
C GLU A 122 42.42 16.76 12.55
N LEU A 123 41.18 16.91 12.10
CA LEU A 123 40.57 18.21 11.79
C LEU A 123 39.91 18.80 13.05
N ALA A 124 40.42 19.95 13.48
CA ALA A 124 39.97 20.66 14.69
C ALA A 124 39.26 21.99 14.38
N GLY A 125 38.37 22.40 15.28
CA GLY A 125 37.63 23.66 15.22
C GLY A 125 36.14 23.50 15.52
N GLU A 126 35.48 24.58 15.94
CA GLU A 126 34.08 24.54 16.40
C GLU A 126 33.11 23.99 15.35
N ALA A 127 33.35 24.28 14.06
CA ALA A 127 32.54 23.75 12.95
C ALA A 127 32.71 22.23 12.78
N MET A 128 33.94 21.72 12.91
CA MET A 128 34.23 20.28 12.83
C MET A 128 33.66 19.52 14.04
N ASP A 129 33.68 20.12 15.22
CA ASP A 129 33.07 19.56 16.43
C ASP A 129 31.54 19.50 16.32
N ALA A 130 30.91 20.53 15.74
CA ALA A 130 29.48 20.53 15.47
C ALA A 130 29.10 19.46 14.44
N TYR A 131 29.87 19.34 13.36
CA TYR A 131 29.67 18.30 12.34
C TYR A 131 29.81 16.89 12.91
N ARG A 132 30.86 16.62 13.70
CA ARG A 132 31.04 15.32 14.37
C ARG A 132 29.88 14.96 15.28
N ARG A 133 29.39 15.91 16.09
CA ARG A 133 28.21 15.69 16.95
C ARG A 133 26.97 15.34 16.14
N PHE A 134 26.71 16.09 15.06
CA PHE A 134 25.57 15.84 14.19
C PHE A 134 25.62 14.44 13.55
N GLN A 135 26.76 14.07 12.97
CA GLN A 135 26.89 12.78 12.30
C GLN A 135 26.91 11.61 13.28
N THR A 136 27.44 11.81 14.50
CA THR A 136 27.34 10.82 15.58
C THR A 136 25.89 10.57 15.98
N ASP A 137 25.09 11.63 16.07
CA ASP A 137 23.67 11.56 16.38
C ASP A 137 22.89 10.87 15.25
N ALA A 138 23.20 11.18 13.98
CA ALA A 138 22.65 10.47 12.83
C ALA A 138 22.99 8.97 12.83
N ALA A 139 24.23 8.59 13.19
CA ALA A 139 24.63 7.19 13.32
C ALA A 139 23.85 6.47 14.43
N GLN A 140 23.66 7.12 15.58
CA GLN A 140 22.86 6.58 16.69
C GLN A 140 21.39 6.37 16.30
N HIS A 141 20.81 7.29 15.51
CA HIS A 141 19.46 7.11 14.97
C HIS A 141 19.36 5.94 13.99
N LEU A 142 20.36 5.72 13.13
CA LEU A 142 20.40 4.56 12.23
C LEU A 142 20.46 3.24 13.02
N HIS A 143 21.28 3.17 14.07
CA HIS A 143 21.31 2.00 14.98
C HIS A 143 20.00 1.80 15.74
N GLY A 144 19.37 2.89 16.17
CA GLY A 144 18.04 2.87 16.78
C GLY A 144 17.01 2.29 15.81
N ALA A 145 16.90 2.85 14.61
CA ALA A 145 15.99 2.39 13.56
C ALA A 145 16.22 0.91 13.19
N ALA A 146 17.48 0.47 13.14
CA ALA A 146 17.81 -0.93 12.94
C ALA A 146 17.25 -1.84 14.04
N THR A 147 17.37 -1.44 15.31
CA THR A 147 16.82 -2.20 16.46
C THR A 147 15.31 -2.39 16.32
N TRP A 148 14.59 -1.38 15.83
CA TRP A 148 13.14 -1.47 15.58
C TRP A 148 12.79 -2.33 14.38
N ALA A 149 13.55 -2.22 13.29
CA ALA A 149 13.41 -3.12 12.15
C ALA A 149 13.58 -4.59 12.57
N GLY A 150 14.52 -4.88 13.49
CA GLY A 150 14.68 -6.21 14.09
C GLY A 150 13.50 -6.64 14.96
N ALA A 151 12.92 -5.73 15.73
CA ALA A 151 11.71 -6.00 16.51
C ALA A 151 10.50 -6.28 15.59
N MET A 152 10.36 -5.56 14.47
CA MET A 152 9.36 -5.82 13.42
C MET A 152 9.54 -7.20 12.80
N ALA A 153 10.77 -7.55 12.40
CA ALA A 153 11.10 -8.86 11.86
C ALA A 153 10.71 -9.98 12.84
N THR A 154 11.05 -9.82 14.13
CA THR A 154 10.70 -10.79 15.17
C THR A 154 9.19 -10.93 15.34
N GLY A 155 8.46 -9.81 15.38
CA GLY A 155 7.00 -9.82 15.49
C GLY A 155 6.33 -10.53 14.31
N LEU A 156 6.79 -10.27 13.09
CA LEU A 156 6.31 -10.91 11.87
C LEU A 156 6.69 -12.39 11.80
N GLN A 157 7.87 -12.81 12.27
CA GLN A 157 8.24 -14.23 12.38
C GLN A 157 7.31 -15.00 13.33
N VAL A 158 6.96 -14.41 14.47
CA VAL A 158 5.99 -15.00 15.41
C VAL A 158 4.61 -15.08 14.75
N ALA A 159 4.19 -14.04 14.04
CA ALA A 159 2.92 -14.06 13.31
C ALA A 159 2.90 -15.15 12.22
N ALA A 160 3.95 -15.25 11.41
CA ALA A 160 4.11 -16.29 10.39
C ALA A 160 4.03 -17.70 10.99
N THR A 161 4.67 -17.91 12.15
CA THR A 161 4.60 -19.19 12.88
C THR A 161 3.16 -19.51 13.31
N ILE A 162 2.41 -18.50 13.79
CA ILE A 162 1.01 -18.70 14.20
C ILE A 162 0.13 -19.00 12.98
N VAL A 163 0.31 -18.29 11.87
CA VAL A 163 -0.41 -18.53 10.60
C VAL A 163 -0.11 -19.94 10.09
N GLN A 164 1.14 -20.37 10.10
CA GLN A 164 1.53 -21.72 9.70
C GLN A 164 0.87 -22.79 10.58
N VAL A 165 0.86 -22.60 11.91
CA VAL A 165 0.19 -23.52 12.84
C VAL A 165 -1.32 -23.59 12.57
N VAL A 166 -1.97 -22.45 12.30
CA VAL A 166 -3.40 -22.42 11.95
C VAL A 166 -3.64 -23.16 10.64
N HIS A 167 -2.82 -22.90 9.62
CA HIS A 167 -2.89 -23.58 8.33
C HIS A 167 -2.73 -25.10 8.46
N ASP A 168 -1.72 -25.56 9.21
CA ASP A 168 -1.47 -26.99 9.44
C ASP A 168 -2.61 -27.66 10.20
N ILE A 169 -3.19 -26.97 11.19
CA ILE A 169 -4.38 -27.45 11.91
C ILE A 169 -5.56 -27.57 10.96
N VAL A 170 -5.85 -26.56 10.14
CA VAL A 170 -6.96 -26.58 9.16
C VAL A 170 -6.77 -27.72 8.16
N ARG A 171 -5.55 -27.92 7.67
CA ARG A 171 -5.21 -29.04 6.78
C ARG A 171 -5.45 -30.40 7.44
N ASP A 172 -4.96 -30.59 8.67
CA ASP A 172 -5.12 -31.85 9.43
C ASP A 172 -6.60 -32.14 9.72
N VAL A 173 -7.33 -31.09 10.10
CA VAL A 173 -8.78 -31.06 10.24
C VAL A 173 -9.48 -31.58 8.99
N LEU A 174 -9.21 -30.98 7.83
CA LEU A 174 -9.82 -31.40 6.56
C LEU A 174 -9.51 -32.87 6.26
N SER A 175 -8.27 -33.31 6.49
CA SER A 175 -7.88 -34.71 6.32
C SER A 175 -8.67 -35.67 7.23
N GLN A 176 -8.86 -35.30 8.50
CA GLN A 176 -9.58 -36.12 9.46
C GLN A 176 -11.09 -36.13 9.20
N LEU A 177 -11.67 -34.99 8.82
CA LEU A 177 -13.10 -34.90 8.50
C LEU A 177 -13.46 -35.74 7.29
N VAL A 178 -12.67 -35.68 6.21
CA VAL A 178 -12.95 -36.48 5.01
C VAL A 178 -12.91 -37.97 5.35
N GLY A 179 -11.90 -38.43 6.09
CA GLY A 179 -11.83 -39.84 6.51
C GLY A 179 -12.99 -40.26 7.43
N SER A 180 -13.46 -39.35 8.29
CA SER A 180 -14.51 -39.64 9.27
C SER A 180 -15.90 -39.55 8.67
N ALA A 181 -16.12 -38.64 7.71
CA ALA A 181 -17.36 -38.51 6.95
C ALA A 181 -17.70 -39.80 6.20
N ILE A 182 -16.70 -40.46 5.61
CA ILE A 182 -16.87 -41.77 4.97
C ILE A 182 -17.32 -42.82 6.00
N SER A 183 -16.69 -42.84 7.18
CA SER A 183 -17.05 -43.77 8.26
C SER A 183 -18.45 -43.52 8.80
N TRP A 184 -18.83 -42.25 9.01
CA TRP A 184 -20.15 -41.88 9.51
C TRP A 184 -21.24 -42.15 8.47
N ALA A 185 -20.97 -41.90 7.19
CA ALA A 185 -21.89 -42.25 6.11
C ALA A 185 -22.12 -43.77 6.04
N ALA A 186 -21.05 -44.57 6.14
CA ALA A 186 -21.15 -46.02 6.20
C ALA A 186 -21.92 -46.50 7.44
N GLU A 187 -21.65 -45.93 8.62
CA GLU A 187 -22.34 -46.26 9.87
C GLU A 187 -23.84 -45.89 9.81
N ALA A 188 -24.20 -44.74 9.23
CA ALA A 188 -25.58 -44.34 9.01
C ALA A 188 -26.30 -45.30 8.05
N VAL A 189 -25.64 -45.72 6.96
CA VAL A 189 -26.21 -46.67 5.98
C VAL A 189 -26.41 -48.06 6.61
N VAL A 190 -25.39 -48.60 7.29
CA VAL A 190 -25.44 -49.94 7.91
C VAL A 190 -26.50 -50.00 9.01
N THR A 191 -26.71 -48.90 9.73
CA THR A 191 -27.69 -48.84 10.82
C THR A 191 -29.06 -48.33 10.38
N VAL A 192 -29.28 -48.11 9.07
CA VAL A 192 -30.52 -47.59 8.51
C VAL A 192 -30.95 -46.29 9.22
N GLY A 193 -29.97 -45.42 9.51
CA GLY A 193 -30.18 -44.14 10.19
C GLY A 193 -30.34 -44.22 11.71
N LEU A 194 -30.29 -45.40 12.33
CA LEU A 194 -30.44 -45.54 13.80
C LEU A 194 -29.22 -45.01 14.57
N ALA A 195 -28.02 -45.06 14.01
CA ALA A 195 -26.82 -44.47 14.64
C ALA A 195 -26.70 -42.95 14.45
N THR A 196 -27.63 -42.30 13.75
CA THR A 196 -27.56 -40.85 13.48
C THR A 196 -27.38 -40.00 14.73
N PRO A 197 -28.08 -40.23 15.87
CA PRO A 197 -27.85 -39.45 17.08
C PRO A 197 -26.42 -39.56 17.63
N TRP A 198 -25.83 -40.76 17.56
CA TRP A 198 -24.46 -41.03 17.99
C TRP A 198 -23.44 -40.39 17.04
N ILE A 199 -23.69 -40.43 15.73
CA ILE A 199 -22.88 -39.75 14.72
C ILE A 199 -22.89 -38.23 14.94
N VAL A 200 -24.05 -37.64 15.22
CA VAL A 200 -24.21 -36.22 15.54
C VAL A 200 -23.36 -35.83 16.77
N GLU A 201 -23.37 -36.65 17.82
CA GLU A 201 -22.54 -36.44 19.01
C GLU A 201 -21.03 -36.48 18.69
N GLN A 202 -20.60 -37.43 17.86
CA GLN A 202 -19.21 -37.54 17.41
C GLN A 202 -18.77 -36.34 16.58
N VAL A 203 -19.62 -35.88 15.66
CA VAL A 203 -19.37 -34.68 14.84
C VAL A 203 -19.27 -33.44 15.73
N ALA A 204 -20.23 -33.24 16.63
CA ALA A 204 -20.28 -32.09 17.54
C ALA A 204 -19.03 -32.03 18.44
N THR A 205 -18.62 -33.17 19.00
CA THR A 205 -17.42 -33.27 19.85
C THR A 205 -16.16 -32.89 19.08
N ARG A 206 -16.04 -33.32 17.82
CA ARG A 206 -14.88 -33.00 16.99
C ARG A 206 -14.86 -31.53 16.61
N VAL A 207 -15.98 -30.97 16.14
CA VAL A 207 -16.12 -29.53 15.83
C VAL A 207 -15.80 -28.68 17.07
N ALA A 208 -16.33 -29.03 18.23
CA ALA A 208 -16.06 -28.33 19.49
C ALA A 208 -14.57 -28.36 19.87
N SER A 209 -13.91 -29.51 19.74
CA SER A 209 -12.47 -29.65 20.01
C SER A 209 -11.62 -28.76 19.10
N TRP A 210 -12.09 -28.49 17.88
CA TRP A 210 -11.40 -27.67 16.90
C TRP A 210 -11.58 -26.20 17.14
N THR A 211 -12.81 -25.76 17.44
CA THR A 211 -13.11 -24.40 17.88
C THR A 211 -12.23 -24.00 19.06
N ALA A 212 -12.01 -24.90 20.02
CA ALA A 212 -11.11 -24.66 21.14
C ALA A 212 -9.64 -24.52 20.71
N LYS A 213 -9.15 -25.39 19.82
CA LYS A 213 -7.77 -25.34 19.30
C LYS A 213 -7.51 -24.06 18.52
N ILE A 214 -8.36 -23.73 17.53
CA ILE A 214 -8.21 -22.55 16.66
C ILE A 214 -8.40 -21.26 17.46
N GLY A 215 -9.41 -21.17 18.33
CA GLY A 215 -9.69 -19.97 19.12
C GLY A 215 -8.51 -19.53 20.00
N SER A 216 -7.79 -20.49 20.59
CA SER A 216 -6.58 -20.20 21.37
C SER A 216 -5.45 -19.60 20.52
N LYS A 217 -5.31 -20.03 19.26
CA LYS A 217 -4.28 -19.56 18.33
C LYS A 217 -4.63 -18.22 17.71
N LEU A 218 -5.90 -17.99 17.38
CA LEU A 218 -6.41 -16.67 16.96
C LEU A 218 -6.15 -15.63 18.04
N THR A 219 -6.38 -15.98 19.31
CA THR A 219 -6.07 -15.09 20.43
C THR A 219 -4.57 -14.76 20.49
N ALA A 220 -3.71 -15.74 20.22
CA ALA A 220 -2.27 -15.51 20.13
C ALA A 220 -1.90 -14.61 18.95
N LEU A 221 -2.51 -14.82 17.77
CA LEU A 221 -2.31 -13.98 16.58
C LEU A 221 -2.69 -12.52 16.84
N LEU A 222 -3.89 -12.29 17.39
CA LEU A 222 -4.37 -10.96 17.75
C LEU A 222 -3.45 -10.27 18.75
N ARG A 223 -2.91 -11.02 19.72
CA ARG A 223 -1.93 -10.49 20.66
C ARG A 223 -0.64 -10.06 19.95
N SER A 224 -0.14 -10.89 19.04
CA SER A 224 1.06 -10.57 18.23
C SER A 224 0.85 -9.33 17.35
N ILE A 225 -0.30 -9.20 16.70
CA ILE A 225 -0.66 -8.02 15.91
C ILE A 225 -0.71 -6.77 16.80
N LYS A 226 -1.31 -6.88 18.00
CA LYS A 226 -1.35 -5.76 18.95
C LYS A 226 0.06 -5.34 19.41
N THR A 227 0.94 -6.30 19.68
CA THR A 227 2.35 -6.03 20.00
C THR A 227 3.06 -5.34 18.83
N LEU A 228 2.82 -5.81 17.59
CA LEU A 228 3.38 -5.20 16.39
C LEU A 228 2.92 -3.74 16.21
N ALA A 229 1.63 -3.46 16.40
CA ALA A 229 1.09 -2.10 16.33
C ALA A 229 1.77 -1.15 17.34
N THR A 230 1.97 -1.60 18.58
CA THR A 230 2.69 -0.81 19.60
C THR A 230 4.15 -0.55 19.22
N LEU A 231 4.82 -1.52 18.59
CA LEU A 231 6.19 -1.34 18.13
C LEU A 231 6.26 -0.35 16.94
N LEU A 232 5.27 -0.37 16.03
CA LEU A 232 5.14 0.60 14.93
C LEU A 232 4.92 2.03 15.44
N GLU A 233 4.08 2.22 16.46
CA GLU A 233 3.87 3.53 17.09
C GLU A 233 5.17 4.09 17.69
N LYS A 234 5.96 3.24 18.35
CA LYS A 234 7.26 3.65 18.90
C LYS A 234 8.28 3.97 17.82
N LEU A 235 8.30 3.21 16.72
CA LEU A 235 9.14 3.50 15.55
C LEU A 235 8.75 4.86 14.95
N ARG A 236 7.45 5.12 14.74
CA ARG A 236 6.95 6.42 14.25
C ARG A 236 7.42 7.57 15.15
N SER A 237 7.34 7.39 16.46
CA SER A 237 7.82 8.41 17.41
C SER A 237 9.32 8.66 17.26
N LEU A 238 10.16 7.64 17.08
CA LEU A 238 11.59 7.88 16.91
C LEU A 238 11.93 8.55 15.58
N LEU A 239 11.23 8.18 14.50
CA LEU A 239 11.36 8.86 13.22
C LEU A 239 10.99 10.34 13.34
N SER A 240 9.92 10.68 14.06
CA SER A 240 9.55 12.08 14.29
C SER A 240 10.58 12.83 15.13
N HIS A 241 11.19 12.20 16.14
CA HIS A 241 12.28 12.84 16.91
C HIS A 241 13.53 13.06 16.05
N ALA A 242 13.84 12.13 15.14
CA ALA A 242 14.93 12.30 14.18
C ALA A 242 14.65 13.47 13.23
N ASP A 243 13.43 13.56 12.68
CA ASP A 243 13.00 14.68 11.83
C ASP A 243 13.10 16.02 12.57
N GLU A 244 12.71 16.08 13.84
CA GLU A 244 12.86 17.27 14.68
C GLU A 244 14.33 17.66 14.87
N LEU A 245 15.21 16.67 15.11
CA LEU A 245 16.65 16.89 15.22
C LEU A 245 17.25 17.41 13.91
N PHE A 246 16.94 16.78 12.78
CA PHE A 246 17.35 17.25 11.45
C PHE A 246 16.85 18.67 11.17
N ALA A 247 15.58 18.96 11.47
CA ALA A 247 15.01 20.30 11.30
C ALA A 247 15.68 21.34 12.22
N SER A 248 16.01 20.97 13.46
CA SER A 248 16.69 21.85 14.41
C SER A 248 18.12 22.19 13.99
N VAL A 249 18.85 21.22 13.44
CA VAL A 249 20.23 21.40 12.96
C VAL A 249 20.24 22.22 11.67
N LEU A 250 19.30 21.97 10.75
CA LEU A 250 19.15 22.80 9.54
C LEU A 250 18.85 24.26 9.90
N LYS A 251 17.97 24.50 10.89
CA LYS A 251 17.69 25.86 11.40
C LYS A 251 18.92 26.49 12.07
N GLY A 252 19.64 25.73 12.90
CA GLY A 252 20.85 26.19 13.61
C GLY A 252 22.01 26.52 12.66
N GLY A 253 22.27 25.66 11.67
CA GLY A 253 23.29 25.86 10.64
C GLY A 253 22.99 27.08 9.76
N ARG A 254 21.73 27.28 9.39
CA ARG A 254 21.29 28.46 8.61
C ARG A 254 21.48 29.77 9.39
N SER A 255 21.26 29.75 10.70
CA SER A 255 21.47 30.91 11.59
C SER A 255 22.95 31.21 11.83
N ALA A 256 23.82 30.19 11.88
CA ALA A 256 25.26 30.35 11.99
C ALA A 256 25.90 30.84 10.68
N VAL A 257 25.50 30.26 9.54
CA VAL A 257 25.94 30.67 8.20
C VAL A 257 25.50 32.10 7.88
N SER A 258 24.27 32.50 8.24
CA SER A 258 23.81 33.89 8.12
C SER A 258 24.63 34.90 8.93
N ARG A 259 25.25 34.45 10.03
CA ARG A 259 26.07 35.31 10.91
C ARG A 259 27.50 35.45 10.40
N VAL A 260 28.00 34.42 9.71
CA VAL A 260 29.36 34.38 9.12
C VAL A 260 29.40 35.04 7.73
N LEU A 261 28.35 34.88 6.92
CA LEU A 261 28.24 35.49 5.58
C LEU A 261 27.85 36.98 5.59
N GLY A 262 27.82 37.62 6.77
CA GLY A 262 27.54 39.06 6.92
C GLY A 262 28.69 39.99 6.48
N HIS A 263 29.82 39.47 6.01
CA HIS A 263 30.92 40.24 5.46
C HIS A 263 31.32 39.72 4.06
N GLU A 264 31.06 40.57 3.07
CA GLU A 264 31.61 40.63 1.70
C GLU A 264 31.20 39.53 0.68
N GLY A 265 30.25 39.90 -0.19
CA GLY A 265 30.50 40.01 -1.64
C GLY A 265 30.77 38.73 -2.45
N ASP A 266 29.78 37.85 -2.59
CA ASP A 266 29.27 37.36 -3.89
C ASP A 266 28.14 36.34 -3.62
N ALA A 267 26.95 36.65 -4.14
CA ALA A 267 25.72 35.94 -3.80
C ALA A 267 25.56 34.64 -4.61
N VAL A 268 25.85 33.50 -3.97
CA VAL A 268 25.15 32.25 -4.29
C VAL A 268 23.93 32.18 -3.36
N SER A 269 22.75 32.47 -3.91
CA SER A 269 21.48 32.33 -3.19
C SER A 269 21.18 30.86 -2.91
N LEU A 270 21.44 30.39 -1.69
CA LEU A 270 20.88 29.14 -1.17
C LEU A 270 19.40 29.38 -0.82
N THR A 271 18.56 29.47 -1.84
CA THR A 271 17.11 29.51 -1.68
C THR A 271 16.69 28.12 -1.17
N SER A 272 16.22 28.03 0.08
CA SER A 272 15.77 26.75 0.62
C SER A 272 14.51 26.28 -0.08
N VAL A 273 14.53 25.07 -0.65
CA VAL A 273 13.34 24.40 -1.17
C VAL A 273 12.47 23.95 0.00
N ARG A 274 11.21 24.40 0.03
CA ARG A 274 10.19 23.95 0.98
C ARG A 274 9.70 22.57 0.57
N ARG A 275 9.86 21.62 1.50
CA ARG A 275 9.28 20.28 1.47
C ARG A 275 8.35 20.15 2.68
N PHE A 276 7.32 19.35 2.54
CA PHE A 276 6.32 19.14 3.59
C PHE A 276 6.67 17.89 4.37
N ALA A 277 6.53 17.95 5.70
CA ALA A 277 6.79 16.81 6.58
C ALA A 277 5.77 15.68 6.35
N ASP A 278 4.52 16.06 6.06
CA ASP A 278 3.43 15.14 5.76
C ASP A 278 2.38 15.79 4.84
N ASP A 279 1.41 14.97 4.44
CA ASP A 279 0.32 15.36 3.55
C ASP A 279 -0.62 16.41 4.21
N ASP A 280 -0.73 16.43 5.54
CA ASP A 280 -1.57 17.39 6.25
C ASP A 280 -0.95 18.79 6.22
N GLU A 281 0.38 18.90 6.39
CA GLU A 281 1.12 20.15 6.23
C GLU A 281 1.03 20.66 4.78
N ALA A 282 1.14 19.77 3.79
CA ALA A 282 1.01 20.11 2.38
C ALA A 282 -0.36 20.72 2.05
N VAL A 283 -1.44 20.09 2.54
CA VAL A 283 -2.82 20.61 2.39
C VAL A 283 -2.99 21.95 3.10
N ALA A 284 -2.51 22.07 4.34
CA ALA A 284 -2.60 23.31 5.10
C ALA A 284 -1.88 24.46 4.37
N TYR A 285 -0.70 24.19 3.81
CA TYR A 285 0.02 25.15 3.00
C TYR A 285 -0.74 25.55 1.73
N GLY A 286 -1.23 24.58 0.95
CA GLY A 286 -1.98 24.85 -0.28
C GLY A 286 -3.20 25.74 -0.03
N ARG A 287 -4.00 25.40 0.99
CA ARG A 287 -5.15 26.22 1.42
C ARG A 287 -4.74 27.62 1.87
N GLN A 288 -3.62 27.76 2.58
CA GLN A 288 -3.15 29.05 3.06
C GLN A 288 -2.60 29.93 1.93
N ALA A 289 -1.73 29.38 1.07
CA ALA A 289 -1.05 30.11 0.01
C ALA A 289 -2.02 30.59 -1.08
N TRP A 290 -3.07 29.83 -1.35
CA TRP A 290 -4.10 30.16 -2.35
C TRP A 290 -5.48 30.52 -1.75
N ALA A 291 -5.53 30.88 -0.46
CA ALA A 291 -6.77 31.19 0.27
C ALA A 291 -7.67 32.24 -0.43
N GLY A 292 -8.88 31.87 -0.86
CA GLY A 292 -9.82 32.78 -1.53
C GLY A 292 -9.55 32.98 -3.02
N LEU A 293 -8.64 32.22 -3.64
CA LEU A 293 -8.48 32.22 -5.10
C LEU A 293 -9.79 31.84 -5.80
N SER A 294 -10.46 30.80 -5.31
CA SER A 294 -11.71 30.26 -5.85
C SER A 294 -12.85 31.30 -5.87
N ASP A 295 -12.92 32.15 -4.86
CA ASP A 295 -13.92 33.21 -4.70
C ASP A 295 -13.73 34.36 -5.70
N GLU A 296 -12.51 34.58 -6.17
CA GLU A 296 -12.17 35.64 -7.12
C GLU A 296 -12.38 35.24 -8.59
N LEU A 297 -12.63 33.95 -8.84
CA LEU A 297 -12.75 33.45 -10.20
C LEU A 297 -14.11 33.79 -10.82
N THR A 298 -14.06 34.20 -12.09
CA THR A 298 -15.29 34.27 -12.90
C THR A 298 -15.87 32.87 -13.11
N PRO A 299 -17.17 32.74 -13.44
CA PRO A 299 -17.77 31.45 -13.76
C PRO A 299 -17.01 30.67 -14.84
N ALA A 300 -16.53 31.36 -15.88
CA ALA A 300 -15.75 30.74 -16.96
C ALA A 300 -14.37 30.26 -16.49
N GLN A 301 -13.70 31.00 -15.60
CA GLN A 301 -12.43 30.57 -15.01
C GLN A 301 -12.61 29.34 -14.12
N ARG A 302 -13.65 29.34 -13.28
CA ARG A 302 -13.98 28.20 -12.43
C ARG A 302 -14.34 26.96 -13.24
N GLU A 303 -15.15 27.12 -14.29
CA GLU A 303 -15.50 26.03 -15.21
C GLU A 303 -14.27 25.49 -15.93
N ALA A 304 -13.38 26.34 -16.44
CA ALA A 304 -12.19 25.89 -17.15
C ALA A 304 -11.21 25.11 -16.26
N VAL A 305 -10.99 25.55 -15.02
CA VAL A 305 -10.18 24.80 -14.04
C VAL A 305 -10.86 23.49 -13.68
N PHE A 306 -12.18 23.53 -13.42
CA PHE A 306 -12.93 22.32 -13.08
C PHE A 306 -12.90 21.28 -14.21
N ASP A 307 -13.11 21.70 -15.46
CA ASP A 307 -13.03 20.83 -16.63
C ASP A 307 -11.64 20.25 -16.83
N TYR A 308 -10.58 21.00 -16.52
CA TYR A 308 -9.22 20.48 -16.53
C TYR A 308 -9.04 19.33 -15.51
N THR A 309 -9.65 19.42 -14.32
CA THR A 309 -9.54 18.37 -13.28
C THR A 309 -10.43 17.15 -13.51
N ARG A 310 -11.26 17.12 -14.55
CA ARG A 310 -12.19 16.02 -14.82
C ARG A 310 -11.50 14.85 -15.54
N GLU A 311 -11.82 13.63 -15.11
CA GLU A 311 -11.45 12.40 -15.84
C GLU A 311 -12.38 12.10 -17.03
N ALA A 312 -13.65 12.51 -16.94
CA ALA A 312 -14.65 12.30 -17.98
C ALA A 312 -15.16 13.64 -18.53
N PRO A 313 -15.38 13.77 -19.86
CA PRO A 313 -15.84 15.01 -20.46
C PRO A 313 -17.18 15.48 -19.87
N GLY A 314 -17.22 16.73 -19.43
CA GLY A 314 -18.44 17.41 -19.01
C GLY A 314 -19.26 17.95 -20.17
N PRO A 315 -20.22 18.87 -19.92
CA PRO A 315 -21.03 19.51 -20.95
C PRO A 315 -20.22 20.27 -22.02
N SER A 316 -19.04 20.79 -21.67
CA SER A 316 -18.11 21.44 -22.59
C SER A 316 -17.42 20.46 -23.55
N GLY A 317 -17.37 19.17 -23.20
CA GLY A 317 -16.60 18.16 -23.92
C GLY A 317 -15.08 18.31 -23.80
N ILE A 318 -14.59 19.21 -22.94
CA ILE A 318 -13.16 19.52 -22.78
C ILE A 318 -12.66 18.92 -21.46
N THR A 319 -11.50 18.26 -21.50
CA THR A 319 -10.75 17.78 -20.32
C THR A 319 -9.27 18.16 -20.43
N TYR A 320 -8.46 17.78 -19.44
CA TYR A 320 -7.00 17.90 -19.52
C TYR A 320 -6.41 17.23 -20.78
N ALA A 321 -7.05 16.17 -21.31
CA ALA A 321 -6.53 15.43 -22.46
C ALA A 321 -6.59 16.26 -23.74
N GLU A 322 -7.72 16.94 -24.00
CA GLU A 322 -7.87 17.85 -25.14
C GLU A 322 -6.98 19.08 -24.99
N ILE A 323 -6.94 19.67 -23.80
CA ILE A 323 -6.14 20.88 -23.51
C ILE A 323 -4.65 20.58 -23.70
N ASN A 324 -4.10 19.60 -22.98
CA ASN A 324 -2.68 19.29 -23.03
C ASN A 324 -2.27 18.67 -24.37
N GLY A 325 -3.17 17.89 -24.99
CA GLY A 325 -2.97 17.36 -26.33
C GLY A 325 -2.88 18.44 -27.41
N ALA A 326 -3.65 19.53 -27.29
CA ALA A 326 -3.56 20.67 -28.19
C ALA A 326 -2.30 21.52 -27.91
N LEU A 327 -2.02 21.83 -26.64
CA LEU A 327 -0.85 22.62 -26.25
C LEU A 327 0.46 22.01 -26.76
N ARG A 328 0.62 20.68 -26.68
CA ARG A 328 1.80 19.96 -27.21
C ARG A 328 1.90 19.98 -28.74
N LYS A 329 0.79 20.20 -29.46
CA LYS A 329 0.80 20.35 -30.93
C LYS A 329 1.09 21.78 -31.37
N GLY A 330 0.87 22.75 -30.48
CA GLY A 330 0.97 24.17 -30.78
C GLY A 330 -0.26 24.74 -31.50
N PRO A 331 -0.32 26.07 -31.66
CA PRO A 331 -1.45 26.78 -32.25
C PRO A 331 -1.57 26.53 -33.77
N PRO A 332 -2.75 26.80 -34.39
CA PRO A 332 -3.94 27.41 -33.79
C PRO A 332 -4.81 26.41 -33.02
N TYR A 333 -5.45 26.89 -31.94
CA TYR A 333 -6.39 26.09 -31.15
C TYR A 333 -7.85 26.37 -31.59
N PRO A 334 -8.78 25.42 -31.43
CA PRO A 334 -10.21 25.70 -31.56
C PRO A 334 -10.64 26.83 -30.61
N ALA A 335 -11.54 27.72 -31.04
CA ALA A 335 -11.88 28.93 -30.28
C ALA A 335 -12.41 28.65 -28.86
N GLU A 336 -13.20 27.59 -28.68
CA GLU A 336 -13.69 27.15 -27.36
C GLU A 336 -12.56 26.66 -26.44
N LEU A 337 -11.58 25.95 -27.01
CA LEU A 337 -10.40 25.47 -26.31
C LEU A 337 -9.43 26.60 -25.98
N GLU A 338 -9.25 27.56 -26.88
CA GLU A 338 -8.45 28.77 -26.66
C GLU A 338 -9.03 29.62 -25.52
N GLY A 339 -10.37 29.70 -25.43
CA GLY A 339 -11.08 30.29 -24.30
C GLY A 339 -10.72 29.63 -22.96
N HIS A 340 -10.74 28.29 -22.91
CA HIS A 340 -10.38 27.51 -21.72
C HIS A 340 -8.92 27.70 -21.33
N ILE A 341 -7.99 27.57 -22.28
CA ILE A 341 -6.54 27.74 -22.03
C ILE A 341 -6.26 29.11 -21.41
N ARG A 342 -6.82 30.18 -21.99
CA ARG A 342 -6.66 31.54 -21.46
C ARG A 342 -7.25 31.69 -20.06
N ALA A 343 -8.42 31.11 -19.81
CA ALA A 343 -9.07 31.19 -18.51
C ALA A 343 -8.23 30.50 -17.40
N ILE A 344 -7.59 29.37 -17.72
CA ILE A 344 -6.66 28.69 -16.81
C ILE A 344 -5.38 29.53 -16.63
N ASP A 345 -4.76 30.03 -17.71
CA ASP A 345 -3.57 30.91 -17.63
C ASP A 345 -3.81 32.12 -16.72
N GLU A 346 -4.93 32.82 -16.93
CA GLU A 346 -5.31 33.99 -16.12
C GLU A 346 -5.55 33.61 -14.65
N THR A 347 -6.06 32.41 -14.38
CA THR A 347 -6.28 31.91 -13.03
C THR A 347 -4.95 31.63 -12.32
N LEU A 348 -4.06 30.88 -12.95
CA LEU A 348 -2.76 30.49 -12.37
C LEU A 348 -1.81 31.70 -12.22
N ALA A 349 -1.97 32.74 -13.03
CA ALA A 349 -1.20 33.97 -12.93
C ALA A 349 -1.58 34.87 -11.75
N ARG A 350 -2.75 34.70 -11.14
CA ARG A 350 -3.21 35.56 -10.02
C ARG A 350 -2.34 35.45 -8.79
N ARG A 351 -1.89 34.22 -8.49
CA ARG A 351 -1.18 33.88 -7.26
C ARG A 351 -0.04 32.92 -7.58
N PRO A 352 1.05 33.43 -8.19
CA PRO A 352 2.21 32.60 -8.45
C PRO A 352 2.81 32.11 -7.13
N VAL A 353 3.59 31.03 -7.23
CA VAL A 353 4.37 30.48 -6.12
C VAL A 353 5.22 31.60 -5.47
N THR A 354 5.21 31.70 -4.15
CA THR A 354 5.87 32.81 -3.42
C THR A 354 7.22 32.43 -2.80
N GLU A 355 7.48 31.15 -2.64
CA GLU A 355 8.72 30.58 -2.12
C GLU A 355 9.10 29.34 -2.94
N THR A 356 10.36 28.92 -2.93
CA THR A 356 10.73 27.70 -3.66
C THR A 356 10.09 26.49 -3.00
N ILE A 357 9.31 25.70 -3.73
CA ILE A 357 8.61 24.50 -3.23
C ILE A 357 9.01 23.25 -4.02
N GLU A 358 8.87 22.08 -3.41
CA GLU A 358 8.92 20.80 -4.13
C GLU A 358 7.50 20.28 -4.37
N VAL A 359 7.24 19.83 -5.59
CA VAL A 359 5.99 19.17 -6.00
C VAL A 359 6.31 17.82 -6.61
N THR A 360 5.34 16.90 -6.57
CA THR A 360 5.49 15.56 -7.17
C THR A 360 4.48 15.32 -8.28
N ARG A 361 4.85 14.51 -9.28
CA ARG A 361 3.94 14.10 -10.35
C ARG A 361 4.24 12.68 -10.81
N GLY A 362 3.24 11.81 -10.76
CA GLY A 362 3.26 10.55 -11.51
C GLY A 362 3.09 10.83 -13.00
N THR A 363 4.00 10.33 -13.84
CA THR A 363 3.98 10.61 -15.28
C THR A 363 4.36 9.39 -16.12
N GLY A 364 3.69 9.24 -17.27
CA GLY A 364 4.14 8.34 -18.32
C GLY A 364 5.28 8.98 -19.10
N VAL A 365 6.32 8.25 -19.45
CA VAL A 365 7.59 8.84 -19.95
C VAL A 365 7.70 8.85 -21.47
N SER A 366 6.66 8.40 -22.16
CA SER A 366 6.62 8.28 -23.64
C SER A 366 6.77 9.61 -24.39
N HIS A 367 6.49 10.74 -23.73
CA HIS A 367 6.65 12.08 -24.30
C HIS A 367 8.02 12.71 -23.98
N TRP A 368 8.85 12.04 -23.19
CA TRP A 368 10.19 12.54 -22.88
C TRP A 368 11.17 12.18 -24.00
N PRO A 369 12.12 13.07 -24.34
CA PRO A 369 13.17 12.77 -25.32
C PRO A 369 14.25 11.82 -24.76
N PHE A 370 14.12 11.41 -23.50
CA PHE A 370 15.05 10.53 -22.79
C PHE A 370 14.29 9.51 -21.94
N THR A 371 14.91 8.37 -21.69
CA THR A 371 14.41 7.42 -20.68
C THR A 371 14.67 7.96 -19.27
N PRO A 372 13.88 7.59 -18.25
CA PRO A 372 14.12 8.03 -16.87
C PRO A 372 15.56 7.76 -16.38
N LYS A 373 16.11 6.58 -16.70
CA LYS A 373 17.50 6.22 -16.40
C LYS A 373 18.53 7.22 -16.93
N ALA A 374 18.23 7.85 -18.06
CA ALA A 374 19.11 8.81 -18.73
C ALA A 374 18.65 10.26 -18.52
N ALA A 375 17.71 10.52 -17.60
CA ALA A 375 17.12 11.85 -17.44
C ALA A 375 18.13 12.89 -16.96
N ALA A 376 18.99 12.54 -16.00
CA ALA A 376 19.94 13.46 -15.38
C ALA A 376 20.77 14.23 -16.43
N GLY A 377 20.80 15.56 -16.29
CA GLY A 377 21.48 16.47 -17.20
C GLY A 377 20.68 16.91 -18.43
N ASN A 378 19.52 16.31 -18.69
CA ASN A 378 18.65 16.74 -19.79
C ASN A 378 17.62 17.78 -19.34
N THR A 379 17.19 18.58 -20.31
CA THR A 379 16.16 19.60 -20.14
C THR A 379 14.93 19.20 -20.96
N LEU A 380 13.74 19.49 -20.44
CA LEU A 380 12.48 19.33 -21.14
C LEU A 380 11.66 20.62 -21.05
N THR A 381 11.05 21.00 -22.16
CA THR A 381 10.04 22.07 -22.21
C THR A 381 8.66 21.44 -22.11
N GLU A 382 7.91 21.82 -21.08
CA GLU A 382 6.54 21.42 -20.87
C GLU A 382 5.60 22.51 -21.42
N ASP A 383 5.18 22.32 -22.68
CA ASP A 383 4.29 23.26 -23.38
C ASP A 383 2.85 23.26 -22.82
N SER A 384 2.49 22.23 -22.04
CA SER A 384 1.15 22.05 -21.47
C SER A 384 1.07 22.43 -19.99
N PHE A 385 -0.15 22.49 -19.43
CA PHE A 385 -0.28 22.69 -17.99
C PHE A 385 0.21 21.45 -17.24
N LEU A 386 0.80 21.63 -16.06
CA LEU A 386 1.36 20.53 -15.31
C LEU A 386 0.60 20.32 -13.99
N SER A 387 -0.22 19.27 -13.97
CA SER A 387 -0.86 18.83 -12.73
C SER A 387 0.18 18.16 -11.82
N THR A 388 0.29 18.62 -10.58
CA THR A 388 1.25 18.13 -9.60
C THR A 388 0.59 17.98 -8.25
N SER A 389 1.25 17.33 -7.30
CA SER A 389 0.77 17.16 -5.93
C SER A 389 1.77 17.77 -4.95
N LEU A 390 1.26 18.48 -3.95
CA LEU A 390 2.07 18.88 -2.80
C LEU A 390 2.21 17.71 -1.82
N GLY A 391 3.37 17.66 -1.15
CA GLY A 391 3.68 16.59 -0.20
C GLY A 391 4.30 15.37 -0.88
N GLY A 392 4.17 14.22 -0.21
CA GLY A 392 4.70 12.96 -0.74
C GLY A 392 3.99 12.52 -2.02
N PRO A 393 4.62 11.66 -2.85
CA PRO A 393 3.99 11.15 -4.05
C PRO A 393 2.63 10.51 -3.74
N ALA A 394 1.59 10.90 -4.47
CA ALA A 394 0.26 10.36 -4.29
C ALA A 394 0.23 8.85 -4.60
N GLN A 395 -0.61 8.10 -3.89
CA GLN A 395 -0.76 6.65 -4.11
C GLN A 395 -1.20 6.32 -5.54
N SER A 396 -1.96 7.22 -6.18
CA SER A 396 -2.39 7.12 -7.59
C SER A 396 -1.23 7.16 -8.59
N PHE A 397 0.00 7.45 -8.14
CA PHE A 397 1.18 7.46 -8.99
C PHE A 397 1.91 6.11 -9.05
N ALA A 398 1.50 5.11 -8.25
CA ALA A 398 2.21 3.83 -8.14
C ALA A 398 2.27 3.02 -9.46
N ASP A 399 1.35 3.26 -10.39
CA ASP A 399 1.28 2.60 -11.70
C ASP A 399 2.01 3.37 -12.82
N LYS A 400 2.59 4.54 -12.54
CA LYS A 400 3.23 5.41 -13.53
C LYS A 400 4.68 5.00 -13.80
N ASP A 401 5.15 5.27 -15.02
CA ASP A 401 6.51 4.95 -15.44
C ASP A 401 7.59 5.64 -14.57
N ALA A 402 7.31 6.87 -14.14
CA ALA A 402 8.18 7.63 -13.24
C ALA A 402 7.41 8.59 -12.33
N ILE A 403 8.04 8.95 -11.21
CA ILE A 403 7.67 10.05 -10.32
C ILE A 403 8.65 11.19 -10.56
N LEU A 404 8.14 12.33 -11.05
CA LEU A 404 8.88 13.57 -11.18
C LEU A 404 8.79 14.36 -9.87
N HIS A 405 9.93 14.62 -9.23
CA HIS A 405 10.09 15.52 -8.09
C HIS A 405 10.62 16.85 -8.64
N LEU A 406 9.76 17.86 -8.69
CA LEU A 406 10.05 19.12 -9.35
C LEU A 406 10.21 20.24 -8.32
N THR A 407 11.39 20.87 -8.32
CA THR A 407 11.65 22.10 -7.57
C THR A 407 11.12 23.29 -8.37
N VAL A 408 10.15 24.01 -7.81
CA VAL A 408 9.43 25.11 -8.45
C VAL A 408 9.82 26.45 -7.78
N PRO A 409 10.41 27.40 -8.52
CA PRO A 409 10.86 28.67 -7.96
C PRO A 409 9.69 29.66 -7.75
N PRO A 410 9.90 30.69 -6.90
CA PRO A 410 8.97 31.80 -6.78
C PRO A 410 8.72 32.48 -8.12
N GLY A 411 7.51 33.00 -8.31
CA GLY A 411 7.07 33.63 -9.55
C GLY A 411 6.46 32.65 -10.56
N THR A 412 6.58 31.34 -10.35
CA THR A 412 5.94 30.34 -11.22
C THR A 412 4.41 30.44 -11.09
N PRO A 413 3.64 30.64 -12.18
CA PRO A 413 2.19 30.62 -12.14
C PRO A 413 1.67 29.27 -11.62
N ALA A 414 0.76 29.31 -10.65
CA ALA A 414 0.22 28.10 -10.03
C ALA A 414 -1.12 28.36 -9.34
N GLY A 415 -1.87 27.29 -9.08
CA GLY A 415 -3.16 27.36 -8.41
C GLY A 415 -3.48 26.06 -7.66
N TRP A 416 -3.85 26.21 -6.38
CA TRP A 416 -4.41 25.12 -5.58
C TRP A 416 -5.84 24.86 -6.02
N VAL A 417 -6.13 23.65 -6.53
CA VAL A 417 -7.41 23.38 -7.22
C VAL A 417 -8.45 22.65 -6.37
N GLU A 418 -8.17 22.36 -5.10
CA GLU A 418 -9.09 21.64 -4.19
C GLU A 418 -10.54 22.13 -4.24
N GLU A 419 -10.77 23.45 -4.12
CA GLU A 419 -12.12 24.04 -4.10
C GLU A 419 -12.75 24.16 -5.50
N MET A 420 -11.99 23.82 -6.54
CA MET A 420 -12.30 24.00 -7.95
C MET A 420 -12.14 22.68 -8.74
N SER A 421 -11.95 21.55 -8.05
CA SER A 421 -11.72 20.22 -8.62
C SER A 421 -12.93 19.31 -8.40
N GLN A 422 -13.13 18.34 -9.29
CA GLN A 422 -14.11 17.26 -9.11
C GLN A 422 -13.84 16.42 -7.85
N PHE A 423 -12.57 16.27 -7.47
CA PHE A 423 -12.12 15.34 -6.42
C PHE A 423 -11.91 15.99 -5.04
N GLY A 424 -12.10 17.31 -4.93
CA GLY A 424 -12.00 18.04 -3.67
C GLY A 424 -10.60 17.99 -3.04
N GLY A 425 -10.53 17.90 -1.71
CA GLY A 425 -9.28 18.03 -0.93
C GLY A 425 -8.38 16.80 -0.84
N SER A 426 -8.74 15.71 -1.51
CA SER A 426 -8.03 14.43 -1.37
C SER A 426 -6.75 14.31 -2.22
N GLU A 427 -6.64 15.07 -3.30
CA GLU A 427 -5.58 14.90 -4.30
C GLU A 427 -4.35 15.78 -4.07
N ARG A 428 -4.46 16.75 -3.16
CA ARG A 428 -3.44 17.75 -2.86
C ARG A 428 -2.88 18.42 -4.11
N GLU A 429 -3.77 18.65 -5.07
CA GLU A 429 -3.36 19.03 -6.41
C GLU A 429 -2.97 20.51 -6.47
N LEU A 430 -1.75 20.74 -6.97
CA LEU A 430 -1.27 22.05 -7.39
C LEU A 430 -1.10 22.03 -8.91
N LEU A 431 -1.89 22.84 -9.61
CA LEU A 431 -1.76 23.01 -11.05
C LEU A 431 -0.71 24.08 -11.33
N LEU A 432 0.31 23.75 -12.11
CA LEU A 432 1.33 24.70 -12.56
C LEU A 432 1.00 25.23 -13.96
N GLY A 433 1.41 26.47 -14.19
CA GLY A 433 1.32 27.12 -15.50
C GLY A 433 2.08 26.36 -16.59
N ARG A 434 1.71 26.63 -17.84
CA ARG A 434 2.32 26.02 -19.03
C ARG A 434 3.58 26.77 -19.49
N GLY A 435 4.37 26.12 -20.33
CA GLY A 435 5.58 26.67 -20.92
C GLY A 435 6.80 26.63 -19.99
N LEU A 436 6.76 25.76 -18.98
CA LEU A 436 7.86 25.57 -18.04
C LEU A 436 9.01 24.88 -18.75
N GLU A 437 10.23 25.33 -18.48
CA GLU A 437 11.42 24.55 -18.80
C GLU A 437 11.98 23.96 -17.52
N TRP A 438 12.20 22.66 -17.48
CA TRP A 438 12.81 22.01 -16.32
C TRP A 438 14.00 21.15 -16.73
N ARG A 439 14.98 21.10 -15.84
CA ARG A 439 16.20 20.30 -15.99
C ARG A 439 16.20 19.19 -14.96
N ALA A 440 16.34 17.95 -15.41
CA ALA A 440 16.56 16.82 -14.52
C ALA A 440 17.97 16.90 -13.93
N THR A 441 18.05 16.94 -12.60
CA THR A 441 19.31 17.01 -11.84
C THR A 441 19.82 15.62 -11.48
N SER A 442 18.92 14.70 -11.16
CA SER A 442 19.25 13.29 -10.89
C SER A 442 18.08 12.37 -11.23
N SER A 443 18.37 11.07 -11.31
CA SER A 443 17.35 10.03 -11.38
C SER A 443 17.82 8.77 -10.68
N GLU A 444 16.89 8.10 -10.02
CA GLU A 444 17.13 6.87 -9.27
C GLU A 444 15.95 5.91 -9.42
N LEU A 445 16.19 4.62 -9.18
CA LEU A 445 15.15 3.61 -9.20
C LEU A 445 14.82 3.23 -7.74
N VAL A 446 13.63 3.61 -7.28
CA VAL A 446 13.16 3.38 -5.91
C VAL A 446 12.02 2.37 -5.97
N ASN A 447 12.16 1.23 -5.30
CA ASN A 447 11.14 0.18 -5.25
C ASN A 447 10.61 -0.27 -6.63
N GLY A 448 11.47 -0.25 -7.66
CA GLY A 448 11.10 -0.64 -9.02
C GLY A 448 10.42 0.46 -9.86
N GLN A 449 10.25 1.66 -9.29
CA GLN A 449 9.71 2.84 -9.98
C GLN A 449 10.80 3.90 -10.14
N TRP A 450 10.86 4.57 -11.29
CA TRP A 450 11.85 5.62 -11.51
C TRP A 450 11.43 6.90 -10.80
N HIS A 451 12.35 7.50 -10.07
CA HIS A 451 12.22 8.82 -9.48
C HIS A 451 13.17 9.74 -10.25
N VAL A 452 12.65 10.87 -10.74
CA VAL A 452 13.42 11.89 -11.46
C VAL A 452 13.34 13.17 -10.67
N TYR A 453 14.47 13.69 -10.24
CA TYR A 453 14.57 14.96 -9.56
C TYR A 453 14.90 16.03 -10.59
N ALA A 454 14.14 17.11 -10.59
CA ALA A 454 14.27 18.19 -11.55
C ALA A 454 14.05 19.55 -10.89
N GLU A 455 14.52 20.58 -11.57
CA GLU A 455 14.29 21.97 -11.19
C GLU A 455 13.74 22.74 -12.39
N VAL A 456 12.73 23.59 -12.15
CA VAL A 456 12.26 24.54 -13.15
C VAL A 456 13.35 25.61 -13.33
N VAL A 457 13.79 25.77 -14.57
CA VAL A 457 14.84 26.73 -14.96
C VAL A 457 14.27 27.95 -15.69
N LYS A 458 13.01 27.89 -16.14
CA LYS A 458 12.33 28.98 -16.83
C LYS A 458 10.82 28.91 -16.66
#